data_AF-A0A7G2M067-F1
#
_entry.id   AF-A0A7G2M067-F1
#
_cell.length_a   1.000
_cell.length_b   1.000
_cell.length_c   1.000
_cell.angle_alpha   90.00
_cell.angle_beta   90.00
_cell.angle_gamma   90.00
#
_symmetry.space_group_name_H-M   'P 1'
#
loop_
_entity.id
_entity.type
_entity.pdbx_description
1 polymer ?
#
loop_
_entity_poly.entity_id
_entity_poly.type
_entity_poly.pdbx_seq_one_letter_code
_entity_poly.pdbx_strand_id
1 'polypeptide(L)'
;MTNVVLLKPEVNSDMATRRTRLIRAFARERRQQGDVFWLKENAELLGVLASTGVALDAEALKPLITFHSKSRNMLRDFPQYYRFILSLCLDLEELGLPELHGAALCDEVARAGLEGAELSDLQRAEARRLMRRRAVGPRVDEGALGERLHSFITRSATFAMPNRKAAYELTHIVYYLWDYGRRNPNLSAKALLSLQFTGLLAFLDQDMDLLAEVCAALRFAGVAPARSWENFVAECHRASRIQVDMNAPVQDDYHEWLVTGGAMH
;
A
#
# COMPACT_ATOMS: atom_id res chain seq x y z
N MET A 1 -15.06 -50.89 -0.66
CA MET A 1 -13.87 -50.29 -0.02
C MET A 1 -13.83 -48.84 -0.46
N THR A 2 -14.10 -47.90 0.44
CA THR A 2 -14.20 -46.47 0.11
C THR A 2 -12.86 -45.83 0.41
N ASN A 3 -12.10 -45.46 -0.62
CA ASN A 3 -10.82 -44.76 -0.48
C ASN A 3 -11.09 -43.32 -0.07
N VAL A 4 -11.24 -43.08 1.23
CA VAL A 4 -11.25 -41.73 1.79
C VAL A 4 -9.79 -41.28 1.92
N VAL A 5 -9.34 -40.43 0.99
CA VAL A 5 -8.06 -39.75 1.10
C VAL A 5 -8.26 -38.55 2.02
N LEU A 6 -7.72 -38.63 3.23
CA LEU A 6 -7.61 -37.48 4.13
C LEU A 6 -6.58 -36.51 3.56
N LEU A 7 -7.06 -35.45 2.88
CA LEU A 7 -6.24 -34.29 2.54
C LEU A 7 -5.85 -33.58 3.83
N LYS A 8 -4.66 -33.89 4.36
CA LYS A 8 -4.04 -33.07 5.41
C LYS A 8 -3.63 -31.75 4.77
N PRO A 9 -4.02 -30.58 5.32
CA PRO A 9 -3.44 -29.32 4.90
C PRO A 9 -1.92 -29.39 5.06
N GLU A 10 -1.15 -28.87 4.10
CA GLU A 10 0.30 -28.70 4.30
C GLU A 10 0.52 -27.73 5.47
N VAL A 11 0.76 -28.29 6.66
CA VAL A 11 0.95 -27.54 7.90
C VAL A 11 2.23 -26.69 7.87
N ASN A 12 3.16 -26.99 6.94
CA ASN A 12 4.46 -26.34 6.81
C ASN A 12 4.77 -25.92 5.36
N SER A 13 3.91 -25.09 4.75
CA SER A 13 4.37 -24.32 3.59
C SER A 13 5.37 -23.26 4.06
N ASP A 14 6.52 -23.17 3.40
CA ASP A 14 7.49 -22.10 3.63
C ASP A 14 6.91 -20.72 3.24
N MET A 15 7.58 -19.65 3.67
CA MET A 15 7.12 -18.29 3.42
C MET A 15 7.08 -17.93 1.92
N ALA A 16 7.97 -18.50 1.10
CA ALA A 16 7.98 -18.26 -0.33
C ALA A 16 6.73 -18.84 -1.00
N THR A 17 6.37 -20.08 -0.65
CA THR A 17 5.17 -20.77 -1.12
C THR A 17 3.91 -20.02 -0.71
N ARG A 18 3.84 -19.52 0.54
CA ARG A 18 2.70 -18.71 1.02
C ARG A 18 2.56 -17.41 0.22
N ARG A 19 3.67 -16.69 -0.02
CA ARG A 19 3.68 -15.46 -0.84
C ARG A 19 3.22 -15.73 -2.26
N THR A 20 3.74 -16.79 -2.90
CA THR A 20 3.31 -17.20 -4.25
C THR A 20 1.82 -17.50 -4.32
N ARG A 21 1.27 -18.23 -3.34
CA ARG A 21 -0.17 -18.51 -3.26
C ARG A 21 -0.99 -17.23 -3.07
N LEU A 22 -0.53 -16.32 -2.21
CA LEU A 22 -1.19 -15.03 -1.95
C LEU A 22 -1.23 -14.15 -3.21
N ILE A 23 -0.09 -13.99 -3.90
CA ILE A 23 -0.01 -13.21 -5.15
C ILE A 23 -0.95 -13.82 -6.20
N ARG A 24 -0.98 -15.14 -6.33
CA ARG A 24 -1.91 -15.82 -7.25
C ARG A 24 -3.38 -15.53 -6.91
N ALA A 25 -3.74 -15.56 -5.63
CA ALA A 25 -5.11 -15.30 -5.18
C ALA A 25 -5.57 -13.89 -5.57
N PHE A 26 -4.76 -12.87 -5.30
CA PHE A 26 -5.05 -11.48 -5.67
C PHE A 26 -5.06 -11.27 -7.19
N ALA A 27 -4.14 -11.90 -7.90
CA ALA A 27 -4.03 -11.73 -9.34
C ALA A 27 -5.16 -12.40 -10.13
N ARG A 28 -5.72 -13.53 -9.65
CA ARG A 28 -6.59 -14.40 -10.46
C ARG A 28 -7.89 -14.86 -9.80
N GLU A 29 -7.99 -14.85 -8.47
CA GLU A 29 -9.06 -15.56 -7.76
C GLU A 29 -10.02 -14.61 -7.02
N ARG A 30 -9.57 -13.40 -6.65
CA ARG A 30 -10.40 -12.42 -5.90
C ARG A 30 -11.23 -11.49 -6.78
N ARG A 31 -10.59 -10.84 -7.76
CA ARG A 31 -11.18 -9.78 -8.61
C ARG A 31 -10.98 -10.09 -10.08
N GLN A 32 -11.84 -9.53 -10.93
CA GLN A 32 -11.67 -9.65 -12.36
C GLN A 32 -10.48 -8.80 -12.82
N GLN A 33 -9.55 -9.42 -13.55
CA GLN A 33 -8.38 -8.72 -14.04
C GLN A 33 -8.76 -7.50 -14.90
N GLY A 34 -8.16 -6.36 -14.57
CA GLY A 34 -8.31 -5.10 -15.31
C GLY A 34 -9.40 -4.17 -14.78
N ASP A 35 -10.23 -4.60 -13.81
CA ASP A 35 -11.10 -3.67 -13.10
C ASP A 35 -10.30 -2.79 -12.10
N VAL A 36 -10.90 -1.67 -11.68
CA VAL A 36 -10.22 -0.69 -10.80
C VAL A 36 -9.92 -1.25 -9.40
N PHE A 37 -10.76 -2.16 -8.88
CA PHE A 37 -10.54 -2.78 -7.58
C PHE A 37 -9.43 -3.84 -7.67
N TRP A 38 -9.34 -4.59 -8.77
CA TRP A 38 -8.21 -5.47 -9.06
C TRP A 38 -6.89 -4.70 -9.09
N LEU A 39 -6.86 -3.55 -9.76
CA LEU A 39 -5.67 -2.68 -9.82
C LEU A 39 -5.28 -2.21 -8.42
N LYS A 40 -6.26 -1.74 -7.63
CA LYS A 40 -6.05 -1.28 -6.25
C LYS A 40 -5.52 -2.40 -5.34
N GLU A 41 -6.22 -3.52 -5.25
CA GLU A 41 -5.88 -4.63 -4.35
C GLU A 41 -4.47 -5.20 -4.64
N ASN A 42 -4.14 -5.36 -5.93
CA ASN A 42 -2.81 -5.83 -6.31
C ASN A 42 -1.74 -4.76 -6.04
N ALA A 43 -2.03 -3.47 -6.22
CA ALA A 43 -1.08 -2.39 -5.92
C ALA A 43 -0.75 -2.33 -4.42
N GLU A 44 -1.76 -2.50 -3.56
CA GLU A 44 -1.58 -2.54 -2.11
C GLU A 44 -0.73 -3.75 -1.68
N LEU A 45 -1.07 -4.95 -2.16
CA LEU A 45 -0.31 -6.17 -1.84
C LEU A 45 1.15 -6.05 -2.27
N LEU A 46 1.39 -5.67 -3.53
CA LEU A 46 2.75 -5.56 -4.05
C LEU A 46 3.52 -4.42 -3.37
N GLY A 47 2.85 -3.31 -3.07
CA GLY A 47 3.44 -2.18 -2.35
C GLY A 47 3.95 -2.58 -0.96
N VAL A 48 3.15 -3.33 -0.20
CA VAL A 48 3.56 -3.87 1.11
C VAL A 48 4.73 -4.83 0.97
N LEU A 49 4.71 -5.73 -0.02
CA LEU A 49 5.84 -6.64 -0.27
C LEU A 49 7.10 -5.85 -0.64
N ALA A 50 7.00 -4.87 -1.54
CA ALA A 50 8.12 -4.06 -2.00
C ALA A 50 8.71 -3.19 -0.87
N SER A 51 7.89 -2.73 0.10
CA SER A 51 8.40 -2.00 1.27
C SER A 51 9.22 -2.86 2.22
N THR A 52 9.05 -4.19 2.21
CA THR A 52 9.90 -5.10 3.03
C THR A 52 11.29 -5.36 2.42
N GLY A 53 11.55 -4.88 1.20
CA GLY A 53 12.82 -5.13 0.49
C GLY A 53 13.04 -6.59 0.08
N VAL A 54 11.98 -7.42 0.09
CA VAL A 54 12.07 -8.82 -0.36
C VAL A 54 12.26 -8.89 -1.87
N ALA A 55 13.13 -9.80 -2.31
CA ALA A 55 13.17 -10.26 -3.70
C ALA A 55 12.34 -11.54 -3.83
N LEU A 56 11.47 -11.60 -4.84
CA LEU A 56 10.63 -12.74 -5.12
C LEU A 56 11.17 -13.54 -6.33
N ASP A 57 10.90 -14.84 -6.31
CA ASP A 57 11.17 -15.70 -7.46
C ASP A 57 10.26 -15.33 -8.64
N ALA A 58 10.75 -15.53 -9.86
CA ALA A 58 10.02 -15.24 -11.09
C ALA A 58 8.71 -16.04 -11.18
N GLU A 59 8.67 -17.27 -10.66
CA GLU A 59 7.42 -18.05 -10.63
C GLU A 59 6.37 -17.46 -9.69
N ALA A 60 6.76 -16.74 -8.64
CA ALA A 60 5.83 -16.04 -7.76
C ALA A 60 5.13 -14.87 -8.47
N LEU A 61 5.85 -14.19 -9.37
CA LEU A 61 5.36 -13.03 -10.12
C LEU A 61 4.64 -13.40 -11.43
N LYS A 62 4.76 -14.66 -11.88
CA LYS A 62 4.13 -15.20 -13.10
C LYS A 62 2.65 -14.84 -13.29
N PRO A 63 1.78 -14.80 -12.25
CA PRO A 63 0.39 -14.39 -12.43
C PRO A 63 0.21 -12.98 -12.98
N LEU A 64 1.21 -12.09 -12.82
CA LEU A 64 1.13 -10.66 -13.14
C LEU A 64 1.98 -10.24 -14.37
N ILE A 65 2.74 -11.16 -14.97
CA ILE A 65 3.59 -10.88 -16.15
C ILE A 65 2.78 -10.33 -17.33
N THR A 66 1.58 -10.88 -17.59
CA THR A 66 0.73 -10.40 -18.68
C THR A 66 0.23 -8.98 -18.43
N PHE A 67 0.01 -8.60 -17.17
CA PHE A 67 -0.29 -7.21 -16.84
C PHE A 67 0.92 -6.32 -17.10
N HIS A 68 2.10 -6.69 -16.58
CA HIS A 68 3.32 -5.90 -16.72
C HIS A 68 3.68 -5.65 -18.19
N SER A 69 3.72 -6.68 -19.02
CA SER A 69 4.01 -6.55 -20.47
C SER A 69 2.98 -5.70 -21.24
N LYS A 70 1.75 -5.57 -20.73
CA LYS A 70 0.68 -4.76 -21.32
C LYS A 70 0.45 -3.42 -20.63
N SER A 71 1.20 -3.09 -19.57
CA SER A 71 0.94 -1.91 -18.73
C SER A 71 1.01 -0.61 -19.53
N ARG A 72 1.88 -0.54 -20.55
CA ARG A 72 1.96 0.57 -21.50
C ARG A 72 0.69 0.75 -22.34
N ASN A 73 0.14 -0.35 -22.88
CA ASN A 73 -1.11 -0.30 -23.63
C ASN A 73 -2.27 0.12 -22.71
N MET A 74 -2.29 -0.42 -21.48
CA MET A 74 -3.30 -0.04 -20.49
C MET A 74 -3.19 1.45 -20.11
N LEU A 75 -1.98 1.99 -19.95
CA LEU A 75 -1.76 3.41 -19.68
C LEU A 75 -2.30 4.29 -20.82
N ARG A 76 -2.05 3.90 -22.07
CA ARG A 76 -2.56 4.60 -23.25
C ARG A 76 -4.09 4.59 -23.29
N ASP A 77 -4.70 3.43 -23.04
CA ASP A 77 -6.14 3.24 -23.20
C ASP A 77 -6.94 3.76 -21.99
N PHE A 78 -6.33 3.78 -20.80
CA PHE A 78 -6.94 4.18 -19.52
C PHE A 78 -6.03 5.08 -18.67
N PRO A 79 -5.67 6.29 -19.17
CA PRO A 79 -4.74 7.20 -18.50
C PRO A 79 -5.21 7.65 -17.11
N GLN A 80 -6.51 7.62 -16.82
CA GLN A 80 -7.05 7.96 -15.50
C GLN A 80 -6.60 7.00 -14.39
N TYR A 81 -6.12 5.80 -14.72
CA TYR A 81 -5.64 4.81 -13.75
C TYR A 81 -4.11 4.77 -13.64
N TYR A 82 -3.40 5.78 -14.17
CA TYR A 82 -1.94 5.75 -14.27
C TYR A 82 -1.24 5.52 -12.93
N ARG A 83 -1.75 6.02 -11.80
CA ARG A 83 -1.13 5.80 -10.48
C ARG A 83 -1.10 4.32 -10.10
N PHE A 84 -2.19 3.59 -10.29
CA PHE A 84 -2.21 2.14 -10.05
C PHE A 84 -1.33 1.40 -11.05
N ILE A 85 -1.36 1.78 -12.32
CA ILE A 85 -0.54 1.16 -13.38
C ILE A 85 0.95 1.33 -13.08
N LEU A 86 1.36 2.55 -12.71
CA LEU A 86 2.74 2.84 -12.30
C LEU A 86 3.09 2.08 -11.02
N SER A 87 2.25 2.10 -9.98
CA SER A 87 2.55 1.37 -8.73
C SER A 87 2.83 -0.10 -9.01
N LEU A 88 1.89 -0.80 -9.66
CA LEU A 88 2.03 -2.21 -10.01
C LEU A 88 3.28 -2.47 -10.86
N CYS A 89 3.51 -1.68 -11.90
CA CYS A 89 4.66 -1.87 -12.79
C CYS A 89 5.99 -1.72 -12.03
N LEU A 90 6.11 -0.66 -11.24
CA LEU A 90 7.34 -0.35 -10.51
C LEU A 90 7.56 -1.33 -9.35
N ASP A 91 6.50 -1.77 -8.66
CA ASP A 91 6.58 -2.76 -7.58
C ASP A 91 6.98 -4.14 -8.12
N LEU A 92 6.44 -4.57 -9.27
CA LEU A 92 6.85 -5.82 -9.92
C LEU A 92 8.34 -5.83 -10.30
N GLU A 93 8.84 -4.71 -10.84
CA GLU A 93 10.25 -4.55 -11.18
C GLU A 93 11.14 -4.60 -9.93
N GLU A 94 10.75 -3.91 -8.85
CA GLU A 94 11.51 -3.92 -7.59
C GLU A 94 11.46 -5.27 -6.87
N LEU A 95 10.38 -6.03 -7.04
CA LEU A 95 10.24 -7.39 -6.49
C LEU A 95 11.00 -8.45 -7.28
N GLY A 96 11.59 -8.12 -8.44
CA GLY A 96 12.50 -9.00 -9.18
C GLY A 96 12.10 -9.33 -10.62
N LEU A 97 11.07 -8.68 -11.20
CA LEU A 97 10.74 -8.88 -12.61
C LEU A 97 11.80 -8.24 -13.53
N PRO A 98 12.37 -8.96 -14.52
CA PRO A 98 13.52 -8.48 -15.28
C PRO A 98 13.19 -7.48 -16.41
N GLU A 99 11.95 -7.44 -16.90
CA GLU A 99 11.54 -6.47 -17.91
C GLU A 99 11.38 -5.10 -17.25
N LEU A 100 12.30 -4.16 -17.52
CA LEU A 100 12.32 -2.85 -16.88
C LEU A 100 11.86 -1.75 -17.85
N HIS A 101 10.55 -1.52 -17.94
CA HIS A 101 9.98 -0.41 -18.73
C HIS A 101 9.22 0.63 -17.89
N GLY A 102 9.25 0.51 -16.57
CA GLY A 102 8.67 1.47 -15.64
C GLY A 102 9.25 2.89 -15.79
N ALA A 103 10.53 3.02 -16.14
CA ALA A 103 11.13 4.32 -16.45
C ALA A 103 10.46 4.99 -17.67
N ALA A 104 10.23 4.23 -18.74
CA ALA A 104 9.56 4.73 -19.94
C ALA A 104 8.09 5.11 -19.65
N LEU A 105 7.40 4.35 -18.79
CA LEU A 105 6.04 4.70 -18.34
C LEU A 105 6.02 6.00 -17.55
N CYS A 106 6.96 6.20 -16.62
CA CYS A 106 7.10 7.46 -15.90
C CYS A 106 7.32 8.62 -16.89
N ASP A 107 8.20 8.48 -17.87
CA ASP A 107 8.42 9.51 -18.88
C ASP A 107 7.17 9.82 -19.71
N GLU A 108 6.35 8.81 -20.04
CA GLU A 108 5.08 8.99 -20.72
C GLU A 108 4.05 9.74 -19.88
N VAL A 109 3.92 9.37 -18.60
CA VAL A 109 3.05 10.07 -17.63
C VAL A 109 3.46 11.53 -17.47
N ALA A 110 4.78 11.79 -17.38
CA ALA A 110 5.31 13.15 -17.27
C ALA A 110 5.02 13.96 -18.54
N ARG A 111 5.27 13.39 -19.73
CA ARG A 111 5.02 14.05 -21.01
C ARG A 111 3.55 14.37 -21.23
N ALA A 112 2.66 13.49 -20.77
CA ALA A 112 1.22 13.70 -20.82
C ALA A 112 0.69 14.67 -19.75
N GLY A 113 1.53 15.05 -18.77
CA GLY A 113 1.15 15.99 -17.71
C GLY A 113 0.09 15.46 -16.74
N LEU A 114 -0.01 14.13 -16.54
CA LEU A 114 -1.13 13.53 -15.79
C LEU A 114 -1.15 13.93 -14.31
N GLU A 115 0.01 14.20 -13.68
CA GLU A 115 0.08 14.75 -12.32
C GLU A 115 -0.72 16.06 -12.18
N GLY A 116 -0.71 16.89 -13.22
CA GLY A 116 -1.42 18.17 -13.24
C GLY A 116 -2.94 18.03 -13.24
N ALA A 117 -3.46 16.88 -13.68
CA ALA A 117 -4.90 16.59 -13.74
C ALA A 117 -5.46 16.09 -12.40
N GLU A 118 -4.61 15.76 -11.42
CA GLU A 118 -5.07 15.28 -10.12
C GLU A 118 -5.87 16.34 -9.37
N LEU A 119 -6.95 15.93 -8.69
CA LEU A 119 -7.84 16.89 -8.02
C LEU A 119 -7.31 17.28 -6.64
N SER A 120 -6.79 16.32 -5.89
CA SER A 120 -6.35 16.51 -4.51
C SER A 120 -4.83 16.53 -4.36
N ASP A 121 -4.36 17.21 -3.31
CA ASP A 121 -2.94 17.21 -2.95
C ASP A 121 -2.43 15.81 -2.59
N LEU A 122 -3.29 14.96 -1.99
CA LEU A 122 -2.93 13.58 -1.69
C LEU A 122 -2.59 12.80 -2.96
N GLN A 123 -3.44 12.93 -3.99
CA GLN A 123 -3.22 12.23 -5.27
C GLN A 123 -1.99 12.78 -6.01
N ARG A 124 -1.76 14.10 -5.95
CA ARG A 124 -0.51 14.72 -6.47
C ARG A 124 0.72 14.20 -5.74
N ALA A 125 0.64 14.03 -4.41
CA ALA A 125 1.72 13.50 -3.60
C ALA A 125 2.06 12.04 -3.98
N GLU A 126 1.03 11.20 -4.14
CA GLU A 126 1.20 9.83 -4.61
C GLU A 126 1.85 9.79 -6.00
N ALA A 127 1.36 10.62 -6.92
CA ALA A 127 1.91 10.73 -8.26
C ALA A 127 3.40 11.10 -8.22
N ARG A 128 3.78 12.16 -7.50
CA ARG A 128 5.20 12.54 -7.35
C ARG A 128 6.03 11.42 -6.74
N ARG A 129 5.54 10.74 -5.71
CA ARG A 129 6.24 9.60 -5.11
C ARG A 129 6.54 8.53 -6.16
N LEU A 130 5.52 8.10 -6.92
CA LEU A 130 5.68 7.08 -7.97
C LEU A 130 6.69 7.51 -9.03
N MET A 131 6.58 8.75 -9.52
CA MET A 131 7.49 9.30 -10.54
C MET A 131 8.93 9.42 -10.04
N ARG A 132 9.13 9.79 -8.76
CA ARG A 132 10.44 9.89 -8.13
C ARG A 132 11.18 8.56 -8.02
N ARG A 133 10.50 7.41 -8.03
CA ARG A 133 11.13 6.07 -8.08
C ARG A 133 11.95 5.85 -9.35
N ARG A 134 11.76 6.67 -10.38
CA ARG A 134 12.57 6.70 -11.62
C ARG A 134 13.20 8.07 -11.86
N ALA A 135 13.39 8.85 -10.79
CA ALA A 135 13.99 10.18 -10.79
C ALA A 135 13.28 11.25 -11.64
N VAL A 136 11.98 11.06 -11.94
CA VAL A 136 11.18 12.00 -12.73
C VAL A 136 10.41 12.97 -11.82
N GLY A 137 10.42 14.26 -12.17
CA GLY A 137 9.63 15.30 -11.50
C GLY A 137 10.18 15.75 -10.13
N PRO A 138 9.52 16.71 -9.47
CA PRO A 138 9.89 17.19 -8.14
C PRO A 138 9.57 16.16 -7.05
N ARG A 139 10.18 16.32 -5.88
CA ARG A 139 9.83 15.49 -4.71
C ARG A 139 8.47 15.87 -4.13
N VAL A 140 7.92 14.97 -3.31
CA VAL A 140 6.65 15.18 -2.60
C VAL A 140 6.73 16.41 -1.68
N ASP A 141 7.85 16.56 -0.98
CA ASP A 141 8.12 17.63 -0.01
C ASP A 141 8.54 18.97 -0.64
N GLU A 142 8.65 19.04 -1.97
CA GLU A 142 9.12 20.24 -2.66
C GLU A 142 7.99 21.18 -3.12
N GLY A 143 8.24 22.48 -2.94
CA GLY A 143 7.39 23.57 -3.42
C GLY A 143 6.03 23.63 -2.73
N ALA A 144 5.07 24.28 -3.40
CA ALA A 144 3.76 24.57 -2.82
C ALA A 144 2.95 23.32 -2.42
N LEU A 145 3.18 22.17 -3.07
CA LEU A 145 2.54 20.92 -2.66
C LEU A 145 3.06 20.50 -1.28
N GLY A 146 4.39 20.37 -1.13
CA GLY A 146 5.02 20.01 0.13
C GLY A 146 4.60 20.94 1.28
N GLU A 147 4.58 22.24 1.04
CA GLU A 147 4.11 23.23 2.02
C GLU A 147 2.67 22.98 2.47
N ARG A 148 1.75 22.70 1.54
CA ARG A 148 0.34 22.39 1.88
C ARG A 148 0.21 21.08 2.63
N LEU A 149 0.96 20.04 2.25
CA LEU A 149 0.98 18.75 2.95
C LEU A 149 1.49 18.91 4.39
N HIS A 150 2.63 19.59 4.59
CA HIS A 150 3.17 19.87 5.92
C HIS A 150 2.22 20.75 6.75
N SER A 151 1.60 21.76 6.14
CA SER A 151 0.58 22.58 6.79
C SER A 151 -0.61 21.75 7.26
N PHE A 152 -1.13 20.84 6.42
CA PHE A 152 -2.25 19.96 6.79
C PHE A 152 -1.91 19.07 7.98
N ILE A 153 -0.81 18.32 7.92
CA ILE A 153 -0.45 17.34 8.97
C ILE A 153 -0.06 18.00 10.30
N THR A 154 0.26 19.29 10.32
CA THR A 154 0.61 20.02 11.56
C THR A 154 -0.58 20.65 12.27
N ARG A 155 -1.80 20.51 11.73
CA ARG A 155 -3.04 20.99 12.37
C ARG A 155 -3.56 19.96 13.38
N SER A 156 -2.81 19.74 14.47
CA SER A 156 -3.13 18.71 15.48
C SER A 156 -4.57 18.80 16.02
N ALA A 157 -5.13 19.99 16.16
CA ALA A 157 -6.53 20.18 16.59
C ALA A 157 -7.55 19.50 15.64
N THR A 158 -7.27 19.43 14.34
CA THR A 158 -8.11 18.70 13.37
C THR A 158 -8.16 17.21 13.68
N PHE A 159 -7.03 16.65 14.15
CA PHE A 159 -6.86 15.21 14.40
C PHE A 159 -7.23 14.79 15.83
N ALA A 160 -7.54 15.76 16.70
CA ALA A 160 -8.12 15.52 18.02
C ALA A 160 -9.63 15.26 17.98
N MET A 161 -10.25 15.38 16.79
CA MET A 161 -11.70 15.18 16.58
C MET A 161 -11.95 14.02 15.61
N PRO A 162 -13.03 13.24 15.77
CA PRO A 162 -13.36 12.17 14.83
C PRO A 162 -13.56 12.68 13.40
N ASN A 163 -12.62 12.32 12.52
CA ASN A 163 -12.70 12.59 11.09
C ASN A 163 -11.91 11.53 10.33
N ARG A 164 -12.58 10.42 10.00
CA ARG A 164 -11.96 9.26 9.36
C ARG A 164 -11.22 9.61 8.08
N LYS A 165 -11.79 10.49 7.23
CA LYS A 165 -11.14 10.92 5.98
C LYS A 165 -9.82 11.64 6.25
N ALA A 166 -9.82 12.61 7.17
CA ALA A 166 -8.60 13.35 7.50
C ALA A 166 -7.54 12.44 8.12
N ALA A 167 -7.95 11.47 8.95
CA ALA A 167 -7.06 10.50 9.56
C ALA A 167 -6.29 9.65 8.54
N TYR A 168 -6.97 9.07 7.55
CA TYR A 168 -6.29 8.34 6.46
C TYR A 168 -5.46 9.27 5.56
N GLU A 169 -5.91 10.51 5.31
CA GLU A 169 -5.08 11.46 4.57
C GLU A 169 -3.78 11.77 5.32
N LEU A 170 -3.81 11.88 6.65
CA LEU A 170 -2.62 12.07 7.47
C LEU A 170 -1.62 10.93 7.33
N THR A 171 -2.05 9.68 7.49
CA THR A 171 -1.17 8.51 7.39
C THR A 171 -0.57 8.38 6.00
N HIS A 172 -1.38 8.53 4.95
CA HIS A 172 -0.91 8.49 3.57
C HIS A 172 0.07 9.62 3.23
N ILE A 173 -0.18 10.86 3.69
CA ILE A 173 0.78 11.96 3.50
C ILE A 173 2.12 11.62 4.16
N VAL A 174 2.09 11.07 5.38
CA VAL A 174 3.30 10.63 6.06
C VAL A 174 4.01 9.54 5.25
N TYR A 175 3.30 8.54 4.72
CA TYR A 175 3.89 7.50 3.87
C TYR A 175 4.55 8.04 2.60
N TYR A 176 3.92 9.02 1.95
CA TYR A 176 4.45 9.61 0.72
C TYR A 176 5.65 10.51 1.00
N LEU A 177 5.66 11.27 2.10
CA LEU A 177 6.82 12.05 2.53
C LEU A 177 8.00 11.15 2.93
N TRP A 178 7.73 10.02 3.59
CA TRP A 178 8.73 9.00 3.96
C TRP A 178 9.18 8.11 2.79
N ASP A 179 8.48 8.16 1.64
CA ASP A 179 8.60 7.18 0.56
C ASP A 179 8.59 5.74 1.07
N TYR A 180 7.59 5.42 1.91
CA TYR A 180 7.41 4.09 2.53
C TYR A 180 8.68 3.55 3.22
N GLY A 181 9.29 4.39 4.06
CA GLY A 181 10.44 4.02 4.90
C GLY A 181 11.80 4.24 4.23
N ARG A 182 11.86 4.68 2.97
CA ARG A 182 13.13 4.91 2.26
C ARG A 182 13.82 6.22 2.65
N ARG A 183 13.09 7.15 3.27
CA ARG A 183 13.57 8.51 3.54
C ARG A 183 13.01 9.04 4.85
N ASN A 184 13.82 9.80 5.58
CA ASN A 184 13.33 10.59 6.72
C ASN A 184 12.79 11.96 6.23
N PRO A 185 11.50 12.28 6.42
CA PRO A 185 10.88 13.55 6.08
C PRO A 185 10.92 14.56 7.22
N ASN A 186 11.62 14.28 8.33
CA ASN A 186 11.82 15.21 9.42
C ASN A 186 10.49 15.82 9.93
N LEU A 187 9.57 14.95 10.36
CA LEU A 187 8.27 15.39 10.86
C LEU A 187 8.43 16.33 12.06
N SER A 188 7.68 17.43 12.06
CA SER A 188 7.64 18.35 13.21
C SER A 188 6.93 17.72 14.41
N ALA A 189 7.20 18.24 15.61
CA ALA A 189 6.51 17.82 16.83
C ALA A 189 4.97 17.93 16.72
N LYS A 190 4.45 18.91 15.96
CA LYS A 190 3.00 19.04 15.72
C LYS A 190 2.46 17.93 14.83
N ALA A 191 3.20 17.50 13.82
CA ALA A 191 2.81 16.37 12.97
C ALA A 191 2.82 15.05 13.75
N LEU A 192 3.82 14.86 14.62
CA LEU A 192 3.85 13.73 15.56
C LEU A 192 2.64 13.76 16.50
N LEU A 193 2.27 14.93 17.03
CA LEU A 193 1.08 15.07 17.87
C LEU A 193 -0.22 14.73 17.10
N SER A 194 -0.33 15.11 15.83
CA SER A 194 -1.45 14.71 14.96
C SER A 194 -1.56 13.18 14.83
N LEU A 195 -0.43 12.48 14.64
CA LEU A 195 -0.40 11.02 14.61
C LEU A 195 -0.82 10.42 15.96
N GLN A 196 -0.37 10.99 17.08
CA GLN A 196 -0.76 10.53 18.41
C GLN A 196 -2.26 10.68 18.68
N PHE A 197 -2.86 11.81 18.31
CA PHE A 197 -4.32 11.99 18.44
C PHE A 197 -5.10 11.06 17.52
N THR A 198 -4.65 10.88 16.28
CA THR A 198 -5.26 9.95 15.33
C THR A 198 -5.20 8.52 15.85
N GLY A 199 -4.04 8.08 16.38
CA GLY A 199 -3.87 6.76 16.96
C GLY A 199 -4.72 6.54 18.21
N LEU A 200 -4.85 7.55 19.07
CA LEU A 200 -5.73 7.49 20.23
C LEU A 200 -7.19 7.31 19.82
N LEU A 201 -7.67 8.09 18.85
CA LEU A 201 -9.04 7.97 18.35
C LEU A 201 -9.27 6.61 17.67
N ALA A 202 -8.37 6.17 16.79
CA ALA A 202 -8.46 4.86 16.14
C ALA A 202 -8.49 3.71 17.16
N PHE A 203 -7.69 3.80 18.23
CA PHE A 203 -7.69 2.83 19.32
C PHE A 203 -9.02 2.81 20.09
N LEU A 204 -9.58 3.98 20.39
CA LEU A 204 -10.87 4.09 21.09
C LEU A 204 -12.05 3.61 20.22
N ASP A 205 -12.00 3.91 18.93
CA ASP A 205 -13.01 3.51 17.94
C ASP A 205 -12.87 2.05 17.50
N GLN A 206 -11.81 1.36 17.93
CA GLN A 206 -11.42 0.01 17.49
C GLN A 206 -11.21 -0.12 15.97
N ASP A 207 -10.82 0.97 15.30
CA ASP A 207 -10.44 0.97 13.87
C ASP A 207 -9.02 0.42 13.74
N MET A 208 -8.88 -0.90 13.61
CA MET A 208 -7.57 -1.58 13.58
C MET A 208 -6.80 -1.30 12.30
N ASP A 209 -7.50 -1.08 11.19
CA ASP A 209 -6.93 -0.64 9.93
C ASP A 209 -6.19 0.70 10.09
N LEU A 210 -6.89 1.73 10.56
CA LEU A 210 -6.29 3.04 10.81
C LEU A 210 -5.24 3.00 11.92
N LEU A 211 -5.46 2.23 12.99
CA LEU A 211 -4.51 2.10 14.08
C LEU A 211 -3.19 1.48 13.62
N ALA A 212 -3.26 0.46 12.76
CA ALA A 212 -2.10 -0.15 12.14
C ALA A 212 -1.37 0.86 11.24
N GLU A 213 -2.12 1.66 10.47
CA GLU A 213 -1.49 2.70 9.65
C GLU A 213 -0.75 3.75 10.49
N VAL A 214 -1.35 4.20 11.60
CA VAL A 214 -0.70 5.14 12.52
C VAL A 214 0.55 4.52 13.15
N CYS A 215 0.50 3.24 13.55
CA CYS A 215 1.67 2.55 14.08
C CYS A 215 2.81 2.52 13.07
N ALA A 216 2.54 2.16 11.81
CA ALA A 216 3.54 2.20 10.75
C ALA A 216 4.07 3.63 10.50
N ALA A 217 3.19 4.64 10.49
CA ALA A 217 3.58 6.04 10.30
C ALA A 217 4.48 6.57 11.42
N LEU A 218 4.21 6.18 12.68
CA LEU A 218 5.06 6.50 13.82
C LEU A 218 6.41 5.79 13.75
N ARG A 219 6.44 4.49 13.40
CA ARG A 219 7.70 3.75 13.20
C ARG A 219 8.55 4.39 12.13
N PHE A 220 7.94 4.70 10.98
CA PHE A 220 8.61 5.46 9.93
C PHE A 220 9.15 6.73 10.54
N ALA A 221 8.36 7.53 11.25
CA ALA A 221 8.80 8.73 11.97
C ALA A 221 9.95 8.57 13.00
N GLY A 222 10.46 7.36 13.24
CA GLY A 222 11.47 7.07 14.26
C GLY A 222 10.90 7.10 15.68
N VAL A 223 9.57 7.07 15.82
CA VAL A 223 8.86 7.12 17.09
C VAL A 223 8.25 5.75 17.36
N ALA A 224 8.54 5.18 18.53
CA ALA A 224 7.89 3.95 18.95
C ALA A 224 6.39 4.19 19.18
N PRO A 225 5.48 3.43 18.53
CA PRO A 225 4.06 3.46 18.86
C PRO A 225 3.81 3.02 20.31
N ALA A 226 2.63 3.33 20.85
CA ALA A 226 2.25 2.82 22.16
C ALA A 226 2.14 1.29 22.12
N ARG A 227 2.78 0.61 23.08
CA ARG A 227 2.79 -0.88 23.14
C ARG A 227 1.38 -1.49 23.15
N SER A 228 0.42 -0.83 23.80
CA SER A 228 -0.97 -1.27 23.78
C SER A 228 -1.55 -1.29 22.37
N TRP A 229 -1.24 -0.29 21.54
CA TRP A 229 -1.70 -0.24 20.16
C TRP A 229 -1.08 -1.36 19.32
N GLU A 230 0.24 -1.55 19.44
CA GLU A 230 0.94 -2.62 18.73
C GLU A 230 0.40 -4.01 19.09
N ASN A 231 0.11 -4.24 20.37
CA ASN A 231 -0.46 -5.50 20.84
C ASN A 231 -1.85 -5.77 20.25
N PHE A 232 -2.71 -4.74 20.20
CA PHE A 232 -4.05 -4.85 19.61
C PHE A 232 -3.99 -5.12 18.11
N VAL A 233 -3.15 -4.40 17.37
CA VAL A 233 -2.92 -4.64 15.93
C VAL A 233 -2.42 -6.06 15.69
N ALA A 234 -1.46 -6.53 16.49
CA ALA A 234 -0.93 -7.89 16.38
C ALA A 234 -1.95 -8.97 16.75
N GLU A 235 -2.83 -8.70 17.72
CA GLU A 235 -3.94 -9.59 18.07
C GLU A 235 -4.96 -9.67 16.94
N CYS A 236 -5.36 -8.53 16.36
CA CYS A 236 -6.27 -8.46 15.21
C CYS A 236 -5.73 -9.26 14.02
N HIS A 237 -4.46 -9.07 13.68
CA HIS A 237 -3.84 -9.83 12.59
C HIS A 237 -3.82 -11.34 12.87
N ARG A 238 -3.50 -11.76 14.10
CA ARG A 238 -3.50 -13.18 14.48
C ARG A 238 -4.89 -13.80 14.52
N ALA A 239 -5.92 -13.00 14.79
CA ALA A 239 -7.31 -13.45 14.80
C ALA A 239 -7.86 -13.67 13.37
N SER A 240 -7.27 -12.99 12.37
CA SER A 240 -7.66 -13.10 10.97
C SER A 240 -7.42 -14.51 10.42
N ARG A 241 -8.32 -14.98 9.54
CA ARG A 241 -8.23 -16.30 8.90
C ARG A 241 -8.42 -16.18 7.41
N ILE A 242 -7.44 -16.67 6.64
CA ILE A 242 -7.57 -16.85 5.19
C ILE A 242 -8.28 -18.17 4.94
N GLN A 243 -9.39 -18.12 4.23
CA GLN A 243 -10.20 -19.30 3.90
C GLN A 243 -10.56 -19.30 2.41
N VAL A 244 -10.77 -20.50 1.87
CA VAL A 244 -11.32 -20.66 0.53
C VAL A 244 -12.83 -20.70 0.65
N ASP A 245 -13.50 -19.72 0.07
CA ASP A 245 -14.96 -19.68 -0.01
C ASP A 245 -15.37 -19.11 -1.37
N MET A 246 -16.04 -19.94 -2.18
CA MET A 246 -16.49 -19.58 -3.52
C MET A 246 -17.68 -18.61 -3.51
N ASN A 247 -18.34 -18.45 -2.36
CA ASN A 247 -19.47 -17.56 -2.15
C ASN A 247 -19.11 -16.36 -1.27
N ALA A 248 -17.83 -16.18 -0.93
CA ALA A 248 -17.40 -15.06 -0.12
C ALA A 248 -17.77 -13.73 -0.78
N PRO A 249 -18.25 -12.74 0.00
CA PRO A 249 -18.43 -11.40 -0.52
C PRO A 249 -17.08 -10.84 -0.95
N VAL A 250 -17.06 -10.09 -2.06
CA VAL A 250 -15.82 -9.41 -2.50
C VAL A 250 -15.48 -8.21 -1.61
N GLN A 251 -16.36 -7.82 -0.70
CA GLN A 251 -16.06 -6.91 0.41
C GLN A 251 -15.80 -7.77 1.64
N ASP A 252 -14.53 -8.06 1.88
CA ASP A 252 -14.00 -8.77 3.04
C ASP A 252 -12.92 -7.93 3.74
N ASP A 253 -12.37 -8.46 4.83
CA ASP A 253 -11.41 -7.74 5.68
C ASP A 253 -9.96 -7.86 5.16
N TYR A 254 -9.74 -8.05 3.86
CA TYR A 254 -8.39 -8.26 3.31
C TYR A 254 -7.46 -7.06 3.59
N HIS A 255 -8.00 -5.83 3.54
CA HIS A 255 -7.23 -4.61 3.70
C HIS A 255 -6.73 -4.51 5.14
N GLU A 256 -7.63 -4.68 6.11
CA GLU A 256 -7.26 -4.71 7.54
C GLU A 256 -6.24 -5.82 7.81
N TRP A 257 -6.42 -7.02 7.25
CA TRP A 257 -5.45 -8.10 7.37
C TRP A 257 -4.07 -7.72 6.80
N LEU A 258 -4.05 -7.08 5.62
CA LEU A 258 -2.82 -6.67 4.94
C LEU A 258 -2.08 -5.57 5.72
N VAL A 259 -2.78 -4.52 6.15
CA VAL A 259 -2.20 -3.37 6.84
C VAL A 259 -1.74 -3.74 8.25
N THR A 260 -2.53 -4.51 9.00
CA THR A 260 -2.13 -5.00 10.34
C THR A 260 -0.90 -5.91 10.25
N GLY A 261 -0.80 -6.72 9.18
CA GLY A 261 0.39 -7.52 8.88
C GLY A 261 1.62 -6.67 8.54
N GLY A 262 1.44 -5.65 7.70
CA GLY A 262 2.49 -4.73 7.28
C GLY A 262 3.05 -3.88 8.43
N ALA A 263 2.21 -3.42 9.36
CA ALA A 263 2.61 -2.57 10.49
C ALA A 263 3.51 -3.27 11.53
N MET A 264 3.59 -4.60 11.47
CA MET A 264 4.45 -5.42 12.33
C MET A 264 5.89 -5.56 11.80
N HIS A 265 6.17 -5.07 10.59
CA HIS A 265 7.49 -5.06 9.96
C HIS A 265 8.12 -3.66 9.96
#